data_AF-A0A951XBY4-F1
#
_entry.id   AF-A0A951XBY4-F1
#
_cell.length_a   1.000
_cell.length_b   1.000
_cell.length_c   1.000
_cell.angle_alpha   90.00
_cell.angle_beta   90.00
_cell.angle_gamma   90.00
#
_symmetry.space_group_name_H-M   'P 1'
#
loop_
_entity.id
_entity.type
_entity.pdbx_description
1 polymer ?
#
loop_
_entity_poly.entity_id
_entity_poly.type
_entity_poly.pdbx_seq_one_letter_code
_entity_poly.pdbx_strand_id
1 'polypeptide(L)'
;YNSRAITLTASISTLIISIFYLIPQMVGAGDLVTPLMGLPHWVGVLLVGAIVIIIVATAGMASTTYVQFLKGGLLIVLSTILTVYILKNGLTLHPDQKDQKYHSFMALIPQMNDQQVASVDGWELLAQVPVKGKEFVQLKKDGIVRWFDLVKDNQEGYVLKEALSITHDKEGKVLYNGEPQSNGNFYQVGHLSKIVKDGKEFEATGPLGPVEYLSTIEKSTLVRFANAKFQHDGESVSLFYQQPTPGKSFMLPGLKYKIGKGSSLWSRLDFISLMLALFLGTAALPHILIRYYTVRSPKDARKSTILAIAAIGAFYVLTLYMGLGAAVNGSMDVESSNMAAPLLARAIGAVLFSAISAVAFATILGTVSGLIVAASGAIAHDFIDVYLKKDLNDNSKVYVGKVAALSVGLLSILLGMAFKGVNVSFLVGWAFAIAASANLPAILFLLFWKKTSAKAIAYSIVVGIVSSLAIILTSPTMWDRYGLDPAGAIHHLENPALISFPLAVITIYICSYLYPKEKVA
;
A
#
# COMPACT_ATOMS: atom_id res chain seq x y z
N TYR A 1 -0.83 -13.29 34.60
CA TYR A 1 0.46 -13.98 34.79
C TYR A 1 1.54 -13.15 35.49
N ASN A 2 1.45 -11.81 35.58
CA ASN A 2 2.44 -10.92 36.23
C ASN A 2 3.91 -11.34 36.00
N SER A 3 4.22 -11.72 34.77
CA SER A 3 5.48 -12.36 34.39
C SER A 3 6.33 -11.39 33.59
N ARG A 4 7.57 -11.17 34.03
CA ARG A 4 8.54 -10.30 33.34
C ARG A 4 8.77 -10.73 31.90
N ALA A 5 8.80 -12.03 31.64
CA ALA A 5 9.00 -12.56 30.29
C ALA A 5 7.87 -12.14 29.35
N ILE A 6 6.61 -12.25 29.80
CA ILE A 6 5.46 -11.83 28.99
C ILE A 6 5.50 -10.33 28.76
N THR A 7 5.74 -9.53 29.80
CA THR A 7 5.80 -8.07 29.68
C THR A 7 6.86 -7.64 28.69
N LEU A 8 8.07 -8.22 28.76
CA LEU A 8 9.14 -7.94 27.81
C LEU A 8 8.74 -8.30 26.38
N THR A 9 8.30 -9.54 26.15
CA THR A 9 7.99 -10.01 24.80
C THR A 9 6.79 -9.28 24.19
N ALA A 10 5.78 -8.95 25.00
CA ALA A 10 4.62 -8.19 24.56
C ALA A 10 4.96 -6.72 24.25
N SER A 11 5.84 -6.10 25.06
CA SER A 11 6.34 -4.74 24.80
C SER A 11 7.15 -4.70 23.50
N ILE A 12 8.08 -5.65 23.29
CA ILE A 12 8.85 -5.78 22.05
C ILE A 12 7.91 -6.01 20.86
N SER A 13 6.94 -6.92 20.98
CA SER A 13 5.94 -7.17 19.93
C SER A 13 5.18 -5.90 19.56
N THR A 14 4.70 -5.17 20.57
CA THR A 14 3.96 -3.92 20.37
C THR A 14 4.82 -2.87 19.68
N LEU A 15 6.09 -2.73 20.09
CA LEU A 15 7.02 -1.81 19.45
C LEU A 15 7.27 -2.18 17.99
N ILE A 16 7.55 -3.45 17.68
CA ILE A 16 7.79 -3.92 16.31
C ILE A 16 6.55 -3.70 15.44
N ILE A 17 5.37 -4.12 15.91
CA ILE A 17 4.11 -3.94 15.17
C ILE A 17 3.87 -2.45 14.91
N SER A 18 4.07 -1.59 15.92
CA SER A 18 3.94 -0.14 15.76
C SER A 18 4.92 0.42 14.72
N ILE A 19 6.19 0.02 14.75
CA ILE A 19 7.19 0.46 13.76
C ILE A 19 6.76 0.07 12.34
N PHE A 20 6.41 -1.21 12.11
CA PHE A 20 5.98 -1.69 10.80
C PHE A 20 4.68 -1.02 10.32
N TYR A 21 3.82 -0.61 11.24
CA TYR A 21 2.60 0.14 10.91
C TYR A 21 2.88 1.62 10.62
N LEU A 22 3.94 2.20 11.18
CA LEU A 22 4.34 3.59 10.93
C LEU A 22 4.93 3.78 9.52
N ILE A 23 5.62 2.78 8.96
CA ILE A 23 6.20 2.83 7.61
C ILE A 23 5.17 3.21 6.53
N PRO A 24 4.06 2.46 6.33
CA PRO A 24 3.06 2.81 5.32
C PRO A 24 2.44 4.19 5.52
N GLN A 25 2.29 4.62 6.78
CA GLN A 25 1.72 5.93 7.09
C GLN A 25 2.67 7.06 6.67
N MET A 26 3.98 6.88 6.88
CA MET A 26 5.00 7.84 6.46
C MET A 26 5.15 7.88 4.94
N VAL A 27 5.17 6.72 4.28
CA VAL A 27 5.19 6.65 2.81
C VAL A 27 3.96 7.35 2.21
N GLY A 28 2.77 7.05 2.74
CA GLY A 28 1.53 7.72 2.32
C GLY A 28 1.54 9.22 2.58
N ALA A 29 2.18 9.68 3.65
CA ALA A 29 2.32 11.11 3.95
C ALA A 29 3.18 11.83 2.90
N GLY A 30 4.33 11.25 2.54
CA GLY A 30 5.21 11.80 1.51
C GLY A 30 4.54 11.82 0.13
N ASP A 31 3.80 10.77 -0.20
CA ASP A 31 3.05 10.68 -1.45
C ASP A 31 1.95 11.74 -1.55
N LEU A 32 1.25 12.06 -0.46
CA LEU A 32 0.21 13.10 -0.46
C LEU A 32 0.78 14.53 -0.57
N VAL A 33 1.92 14.81 0.05
CA VAL A 33 2.51 16.16 0.05
C VAL A 33 2.99 16.55 -1.35
N THR A 34 3.46 15.59 -2.14
CA THR A 34 4.02 15.84 -3.48
C THR A 34 3.02 16.54 -4.42
N PRO A 35 1.81 16.01 -4.68
CA PRO A 35 0.82 16.66 -5.53
C PRO A 35 0.11 17.84 -4.85
N LEU A 36 0.10 17.93 -3.51
CA LEU A 36 -0.61 19.00 -2.78
C LEU A 36 0.21 20.29 -2.68
N MET A 37 1.51 20.17 -2.42
CA MET A 37 2.42 21.29 -2.16
C MET A 37 3.51 21.46 -3.24
N GLY A 38 3.64 20.51 -4.17
CA GLY A 38 4.72 20.51 -5.16
C GLY A 38 6.11 20.22 -4.55
N LEU A 39 6.16 19.75 -3.31
CA LEU A 39 7.42 19.47 -2.61
C LEU A 39 7.86 18.03 -2.84
N PRO A 40 9.17 17.74 -2.90
CA PRO A 40 9.66 16.37 -3.02
C PRO A 40 9.18 15.46 -1.88
N HIS A 41 9.00 14.17 -2.17
CA HIS A 41 8.52 13.16 -1.22
C HIS A 41 9.26 13.20 0.14
N TRP A 42 10.59 13.34 0.16
CA TRP A 42 11.37 13.37 1.40
C TRP A 42 11.02 14.56 2.30
N VAL A 43 10.70 15.72 1.70
CA VAL A 43 10.24 16.91 2.44
C VAL A 43 8.89 16.62 3.08
N GLY A 44 8.01 15.95 2.35
CA GLY A 44 6.71 15.52 2.87
C GLY A 44 6.82 14.61 4.09
N VAL A 45 7.66 13.58 4.01
CA VAL A 45 7.91 12.65 5.14
C VAL A 45 8.50 13.40 6.34
N LEU A 46 9.49 14.27 6.12
CA LEU A 46 10.14 15.04 7.19
C LEU A 46 9.19 16.02 7.85
N LEU A 47 8.41 16.77 7.06
CA LEU A 47 7.43 17.74 7.54
C LEU A 47 6.36 17.05 8.40
N VAL A 48 5.76 15.98 7.89
CA VAL A 48 4.73 15.23 8.61
C VAL A 48 5.30 14.62 9.88
N GLY A 49 6.46 13.98 9.79
CA GLY A 49 7.13 13.37 10.93
C GLY A 49 7.48 14.38 12.03
N ALA A 50 8.01 15.54 11.66
CA ALA A 50 8.31 16.62 12.60
C ALA A 50 7.05 17.13 13.31
N ILE A 51 5.97 17.37 12.56
CA ILE A 51 4.68 17.79 13.12
C ILE A 51 4.17 16.76 14.13
N VAL A 52 4.18 15.47 13.77
CA VAL A 52 3.72 14.41 14.65
C VAL A 52 4.57 14.33 15.92
N ILE A 53 5.89 14.41 15.80
CA ILE A 53 6.80 14.37 16.95
C ILE A 53 6.49 15.51 17.91
N ILE A 54 6.30 16.73 17.40
CA ILE A 54 5.94 17.91 18.19
C ILE A 54 4.59 17.69 18.88
N ILE A 55 3.58 17.22 18.15
CA ILE A 55 2.25 16.91 18.69
C ILE A 55 2.37 15.90 19.82
N VAL A 56 3.09 14.79 19.64
CA VAL A 56 3.21 13.75 20.68
C VAL A 56 4.02 14.23 21.88
N ALA A 57 5.04 15.05 21.67
CA ALA A 57 5.84 15.61 22.76
C ALA A 57 5.07 16.65 23.60
N THR A 58 4.07 17.30 23.01
CA THR A 58 3.33 18.42 23.64
C THR A 58 1.92 18.06 24.09
N ALA A 59 1.20 17.23 23.33
CA ALA A 59 -0.20 16.92 23.55
C ALA A 59 -0.39 15.64 24.38
N GLY A 60 -1.15 15.75 25.47
CA GLY A 60 -1.63 14.59 26.23
C GLY A 60 -2.71 13.80 25.47
N MET A 61 -2.83 12.51 25.78
CA MET A 61 -3.67 11.50 25.08
C MET A 61 -5.19 11.76 25.04
N ALA A 62 -5.70 12.81 25.69
CA ALA A 62 -7.12 12.87 26.07
C ALA A 62 -8.09 13.36 24.96
N SER A 63 -7.62 13.94 23.85
CA SER A 63 -8.50 14.52 22.79
C SER A 63 -8.57 13.70 21.49
N THR A 64 -7.88 12.57 21.41
CA THR A 64 -7.69 11.86 20.13
C THR A 64 -8.93 11.12 19.63
N THR A 65 -9.83 10.68 20.52
CA THR A 65 -10.96 9.82 20.15
C THR A 65 -12.02 10.55 19.32
N TYR A 66 -12.45 11.75 19.75
CA TYR A 66 -13.44 12.54 19.01
C TYR A 66 -12.93 12.99 17.64
N VAL A 67 -11.67 13.43 17.60
CA VAL A 67 -11.00 13.84 16.35
C VAL A 67 -10.93 12.67 15.36
N GLN A 68 -10.64 11.46 15.83
CA GLN A 68 -10.60 10.26 14.97
C GLN A 68 -11.99 9.85 14.48
N PHE A 69 -13.02 9.96 15.32
CA PHE A 69 -14.40 9.70 14.90
C PHE A 69 -14.83 10.67 13.79
N LEU A 70 -14.58 11.98 13.96
CA LEU A 70 -14.93 12.99 12.98
C LEU A 70 -14.19 12.75 11.64
N LYS A 71 -12.88 12.50 11.69
CA LYS A 71 -12.08 12.22 10.49
C LYS A 71 -12.54 10.95 9.76
N GLY A 72 -12.81 9.88 10.50
CA GLY A 72 -13.34 8.64 9.94
C GLY A 72 -14.71 8.84 9.27
N GLY A 73 -15.61 9.57 9.91
CA GLY A 73 -16.92 9.92 9.33
C GLY A 73 -16.78 10.76 8.07
N LEU A 74 -15.93 11.79 8.11
CA LEU A 74 -15.69 12.67 6.96
C LEU A 74 -15.07 11.92 5.78
N LEU A 75 -14.17 10.96 6.04
CA LEU A 75 -13.60 10.11 5.00
C LEU A 75 -14.68 9.30 4.28
N ILE A 76 -15.60 8.67 5.03
CA ILE A 76 -16.72 7.90 4.45
C ILE A 76 -17.63 8.80 3.61
N VAL A 77 -17.97 10.00 4.12
CA VAL A 77 -18.80 10.96 3.38
C VAL A 77 -18.13 11.38 2.08
N LEU A 78 -16.85 11.77 2.11
CA LEU A 78 -16.13 12.22 0.92
C LEU A 78 -15.94 11.09 -0.10
N SER A 79 -15.64 9.87 0.35
CA SER A 79 -15.59 8.69 -0.52
C SER A 79 -16.95 8.34 -1.13
N THR A 80 -18.04 8.59 -0.40
CA THR A 80 -19.40 8.41 -0.92
C THR A 80 -19.71 9.44 -2.00
N ILE A 81 -19.39 10.71 -1.75
CA ILE A 81 -19.54 11.79 -2.75
C ILE A 81 -18.75 11.47 -4.02
N LEU A 82 -17.49 11.04 -3.85
CA LEU A 82 -16.62 10.63 -4.96
C LEU A 82 -17.22 9.46 -5.75
N THR A 83 -17.71 8.43 -5.05
CA THR A 83 -18.35 7.26 -5.69
C THR A 83 -19.62 7.63 -6.45
N VAL A 84 -20.49 8.45 -5.85
CA VAL A 84 -21.71 8.94 -6.51
C VAL A 84 -21.38 9.74 -7.77
N TYR A 85 -20.33 10.55 -7.72
CA TYR A 85 -19.88 11.31 -8.88
C TYR A 85 -19.40 10.38 -10.01
N ILE A 86 -18.58 9.36 -9.71
CA ILE A 86 -18.11 8.36 -10.68
C ILE A 86 -19.30 7.70 -11.37
N LEU A 87 -20.30 7.26 -10.59
CA LEU A 87 -21.49 6.62 -11.12
C LEU A 87 -22.35 7.57 -11.96
N LYS A 88 -22.47 8.83 -11.57
CA LYS A 88 -23.24 9.85 -12.30
C LYS A 88 -22.58 10.22 -13.63
N ASN A 89 -21.25 10.30 -13.68
CA ASN A 89 -20.53 10.58 -14.92
C ASN A 89 -20.48 9.37 -15.86
N GLY A 90 -20.47 8.15 -15.30
CA GLY A 90 -20.40 6.92 -16.09
C GLY A 90 -19.01 6.62 -16.63
N LEU A 91 -18.97 5.93 -17.77
CA LEU A 91 -17.75 5.53 -18.46
C LEU A 91 -17.63 6.26 -19.79
N THR A 92 -16.39 6.60 -20.17
CA THR A 92 -16.03 7.26 -21.44
C THR A 92 -14.69 6.71 -21.94
N LEU A 93 -14.51 6.67 -23.26
CA LEU A 93 -13.23 6.36 -23.91
C LEU A 93 -12.23 7.52 -23.80
N HIS A 94 -12.75 8.74 -23.70
CA HIS A 94 -11.98 9.97 -23.55
C HIS A 94 -12.26 10.52 -22.15
N PRO A 95 -11.41 10.23 -21.16
CA PRO A 95 -11.60 10.70 -19.79
C PRO A 95 -11.17 12.17 -19.65
N ASP A 96 -11.59 13.01 -20.60
CA ASP A 96 -11.40 14.46 -20.54
C ASP A 96 -12.24 15.04 -19.42
N GLN A 97 -11.65 15.97 -18.68
CA GLN A 97 -12.33 16.70 -17.62
C GLN A 97 -12.19 18.19 -17.86
N LYS A 98 -13.07 18.97 -17.22
CA LYS A 98 -13.25 20.40 -17.51
C LYS A 98 -11.94 21.20 -17.51
N ASP A 99 -10.99 20.83 -16.66
CA ASP A 99 -9.71 21.55 -16.48
C ASP A 99 -8.48 20.71 -16.86
N GLN A 100 -8.64 19.45 -17.27
CA GLN A 100 -7.55 18.55 -17.65
C GLN A 100 -7.95 17.67 -18.84
N LYS A 101 -7.29 17.90 -19.98
CA LYS A 101 -7.39 17.01 -21.15
C LYS A 101 -6.55 15.77 -20.91
N TYR A 102 -7.09 14.61 -21.23
CA TYR A 102 -6.35 13.37 -21.15
C TYR A 102 -5.31 13.30 -22.27
N HIS A 103 -4.13 12.76 -21.95
CA HIS A 103 -3.09 12.55 -22.96
C HIS A 103 -3.47 11.39 -23.89
N SER A 104 -3.68 11.70 -25.15
CA SER A 104 -3.87 10.68 -26.20
C SER A 104 -2.52 10.09 -26.59
N PHE A 105 -2.27 8.87 -26.12
CA PHE A 105 -1.04 8.15 -26.41
C PHE A 105 -0.87 7.90 -27.92
N MET A 106 0.33 8.18 -28.43
CA MET A 106 0.60 8.02 -29.86
C MET A 106 0.63 6.54 -30.30
N ALA A 107 0.14 6.30 -31.51
CA ALA A 107 0.34 5.07 -32.25
C ALA A 107 0.98 5.42 -33.60
N LEU A 108 2.15 4.86 -33.87
CA LEU A 108 2.92 5.11 -35.10
C LEU A 108 2.99 3.83 -35.93
N ILE A 109 2.96 3.99 -37.25
CA ILE A 109 3.09 2.88 -38.21
C ILE A 109 4.55 2.85 -38.70
N PRO A 110 5.38 1.91 -38.23
CA PRO A 110 6.74 1.75 -38.72
C PRO A 110 6.79 1.10 -40.10
N GLN A 111 7.82 1.43 -40.88
CA GLN A 111 8.26 0.59 -41.99
C GLN A 111 9.17 -0.50 -41.42
N MET A 112 8.86 -1.75 -41.74
CA MET A 112 9.56 -2.91 -41.20
C MET A 112 10.52 -3.50 -42.23
N ASN A 113 11.69 -3.94 -41.76
CA ASN A 113 12.55 -4.89 -42.48
C ASN A 113 12.62 -6.16 -41.63
N ASP A 114 11.91 -7.20 -42.05
CA ASP A 114 11.62 -8.40 -41.25
C ASP A 114 10.98 -8.10 -39.88
N GLN A 115 11.74 -8.26 -38.79
CA GLN A 115 11.32 -8.00 -37.41
C GLN A 115 11.93 -6.72 -36.82
N GLN A 116 12.71 -5.98 -37.61
CA GLN A 116 13.33 -4.73 -37.19
C GLN A 116 12.60 -3.54 -37.79
N VAL A 117 12.47 -2.48 -36.99
CA VAL A 117 11.98 -1.19 -37.48
C VAL A 117 13.06 -0.59 -38.37
N ALA A 118 12.73 -0.29 -39.63
CA ALA A 118 13.64 0.32 -40.59
C ALA A 118 13.54 1.85 -40.58
N SER A 119 12.31 2.39 -40.54
CA SER A 119 12.06 3.82 -40.47
C SER A 119 10.67 4.11 -39.89
N VAL A 120 10.49 5.33 -39.36
CA VAL A 120 9.21 5.84 -38.86
C VAL A 120 9.07 7.27 -39.35
N ASP A 121 7.93 7.60 -39.96
CA ASP A 121 7.75 8.91 -40.60
C ASP A 121 7.86 10.07 -39.60
N GLY A 122 8.77 11.01 -39.86
CA GLY A 122 9.03 12.16 -38.98
C GLY A 122 9.73 11.85 -37.64
N TRP A 123 10.32 10.66 -37.48
CA TRP A 123 11.09 10.27 -36.30
C TRP A 123 12.45 9.67 -36.67
N GLU A 124 13.47 10.02 -35.88
CA GLU A 124 14.80 9.41 -35.96
C GLU A 124 14.83 8.12 -35.12
N LEU A 125 15.16 6.98 -35.74
CA LEU A 125 15.30 5.70 -35.04
C LEU A 125 16.67 5.64 -34.34
N LEU A 126 16.67 5.44 -33.02
CA LEU A 126 17.90 5.34 -32.23
C LEU A 126 18.26 3.88 -31.90
N ALA A 127 17.31 3.14 -31.33
CA ALA A 127 17.55 1.77 -30.87
C ALA A 127 16.27 0.92 -30.87
N GLN A 128 16.45 -0.39 -30.95
CA GLN A 128 15.41 -1.39 -30.70
C GLN A 128 15.97 -2.42 -29.70
N VAL A 129 15.28 -2.60 -28.57
CA VAL A 129 15.77 -3.36 -27.42
C VAL A 129 14.75 -4.44 -27.01
N PRO A 130 15.14 -5.74 -27.06
CA PRO A 130 14.32 -6.82 -26.55
C PRO A 130 14.37 -6.88 -25.02
N VAL A 131 13.22 -6.79 -24.35
CA VAL A 131 13.10 -6.86 -22.89
C VAL A 131 11.91 -7.73 -22.51
N LYS A 132 12.16 -8.85 -21.81
CA LYS A 132 11.13 -9.77 -21.29
C LYS A 132 10.11 -10.24 -22.36
N GLY A 133 10.57 -10.52 -23.57
CA GLY A 133 9.72 -10.98 -24.68
C GLY A 133 8.89 -9.89 -25.35
N LYS A 134 9.25 -8.62 -25.10
CA LYS A 134 8.73 -7.43 -25.77
C LYS A 134 9.86 -6.71 -26.49
N GLU A 135 9.51 -5.99 -27.56
CA GLU A 135 10.44 -5.20 -28.36
C GLU A 135 10.14 -3.72 -28.09
N PHE A 136 11.08 -3.01 -27.48
CA PHE A 136 10.95 -1.57 -27.23
C PHE A 136 11.80 -0.78 -28.20
N VAL A 137 11.23 0.26 -28.79
CA VAL A 137 11.89 1.08 -29.81
C VAL A 137 12.07 2.49 -29.27
N GLN A 138 13.29 2.98 -29.35
CA GLN A 138 13.68 4.33 -28.97
C GLN A 138 13.69 5.20 -30.23
N LEU A 139 12.86 6.24 -30.21
CA LEU A 139 12.74 7.21 -31.29
C LEU A 139 13.05 8.61 -30.77
N LYS A 140 13.56 9.47 -31.64
CA LYS A 140 13.85 10.87 -31.33
C LYS A 140 13.13 11.79 -32.31
N LYS A 141 12.56 12.87 -31.76
CA LYS A 141 11.93 13.94 -32.53
C LYS A 141 12.13 15.26 -31.81
N ASP A 142 12.53 16.29 -32.55
CA ASP A 142 12.79 17.63 -32.02
C ASP A 142 13.77 17.65 -30.83
N GLY A 143 14.75 16.74 -30.84
CA GLY A 143 15.74 16.60 -29.75
C GLY A 143 15.27 15.77 -28.55
N ILE A 144 13.99 15.40 -28.48
CA ILE A 144 13.39 14.66 -27.37
C ILE A 144 13.35 13.16 -27.72
N VAL A 145 13.87 12.34 -26.81
CA VAL A 145 13.89 10.89 -26.94
C VAL A 145 12.66 10.27 -26.27
N ARG A 146 11.95 9.41 -26.99
CA ARG A 146 10.76 8.69 -26.50
C ARG A 146 10.87 7.20 -26.76
N TRP A 147 10.12 6.43 -25.98
CA TRP A 147 10.08 4.97 -26.07
C TRP A 147 8.70 4.49 -26.53
N PHE A 148 8.71 3.42 -27.32
CA PHE A 148 7.51 2.81 -27.89
C PHE A 148 7.55 1.29 -27.71
N ASP A 149 6.41 0.66 -27.44
CA ASP A 149 6.21 -0.80 -27.47
C ASP A 149 5.84 -1.20 -28.90
N LEU A 150 6.66 -2.06 -29.52
CA LEU A 150 6.38 -2.63 -30.84
C LEU A 150 5.41 -3.80 -30.68
N VAL A 151 4.17 -3.58 -31.10
CA VAL A 151 3.09 -4.56 -31.00
C VAL A 151 2.68 -5.00 -32.39
N LYS A 152 2.56 -6.31 -32.58
CA LYS A 152 1.94 -6.87 -33.78
C LYS A 152 0.42 -6.77 -33.62
N ASP A 153 -0.20 -5.93 -34.44
CA ASP A 153 -1.65 -5.87 -34.57
C ASP A 153 -2.12 -6.94 -35.57
N ASN A 154 -3.18 -7.67 -35.23
CA ASN A 154 -3.68 -8.79 -36.02
C ASN A 154 -4.34 -8.34 -37.34
N GLN A 155 -4.61 -7.04 -37.52
CA GLN A 155 -5.26 -6.49 -38.71
C GLN A 155 -4.42 -5.45 -39.48
N GLU A 156 -3.43 -4.80 -38.85
CA GLU A 156 -2.70 -3.65 -39.44
C GLU A 156 -1.17 -3.83 -39.51
N GLY A 157 -0.63 -5.00 -39.18
CA GLY A 157 0.82 -5.24 -39.20
C GLY A 157 1.48 -4.86 -37.87
N TYR A 158 2.65 -4.22 -37.90
CA TYR A 158 3.31 -3.77 -36.67
C TYR A 158 2.92 -2.32 -36.36
N VAL A 159 2.70 -2.02 -35.08
CA VAL A 159 2.36 -0.68 -34.57
C VAL A 159 3.25 -0.36 -33.38
N LEU A 160 3.78 0.86 -33.34
CA LEU A 160 4.53 1.40 -32.21
C LEU A 160 3.59 2.18 -31.30
N LYS A 161 3.37 1.68 -30.08
CA LYS A 161 2.52 2.33 -29.07
C LYS A 161 3.38 3.11 -28.09
N GLU A 162 3.06 4.38 -27.86
CA GLU A 162 3.79 5.22 -26.92
C GLU A 162 3.84 4.57 -25.52
N ALA A 163 5.04 4.57 -24.94
CA ALA A 163 5.31 4.16 -23.57
C ALA A 163 5.88 5.35 -22.79
N LEU A 164 5.48 5.48 -21.52
CA LEU A 164 6.12 6.45 -20.64
C LEU A 164 7.47 5.91 -20.18
N SER A 165 8.44 6.78 -19.95
CA SER A 165 9.79 6.41 -19.56
C SER A 165 10.29 7.30 -18.43
N ILE A 166 10.98 6.68 -17.48
CA ILE A 166 11.82 7.35 -16.50
C ILE A 166 13.23 6.84 -16.73
N THR A 167 14.14 7.71 -17.14
CA THR A 167 15.55 7.38 -17.35
C THR A 167 16.41 8.06 -16.31
N HIS A 168 17.33 7.29 -15.71
CA HIS A 168 18.38 7.80 -14.85
C HIS A 168 19.68 7.78 -15.64
N ASP A 169 20.22 8.97 -15.88
CA ASP A 169 21.50 9.10 -16.59
C ASP A 169 22.68 8.70 -15.68
N LYS A 170 23.88 8.68 -16.26
CA LYS A 170 25.13 8.34 -15.57
C LYS A 170 25.52 9.33 -14.47
N GLU A 171 24.98 10.55 -14.53
CA GLU A 171 25.21 11.64 -13.58
C GLU A 171 24.13 11.68 -12.47
N GLY A 172 23.14 10.78 -12.53
CA GLY A 172 22.03 10.67 -11.58
C GLY A 172 20.87 11.63 -11.85
N LYS A 173 20.87 12.37 -12.97
CA LYS A 173 19.73 13.18 -13.41
C LYS A 173 18.61 12.25 -13.87
N VAL A 174 17.39 12.65 -13.53
CA VAL A 174 16.19 11.90 -13.90
C VAL A 174 15.48 12.65 -15.04
N LEU A 175 15.23 11.94 -16.14
CA LEU A 175 14.42 12.42 -17.24
C LEU A 175 13.11 11.62 -17.29
N TYR A 176 12.02 12.35 -17.46
CA TYR A 176 10.68 11.85 -17.63
C TYR A 176 10.28 12.05 -19.10
N ASN A 177 10.10 10.97 -19.85
CA ASN A 177 9.86 11.01 -21.29
C ASN A 177 10.90 11.81 -22.08
N GLY A 178 12.18 11.65 -21.71
CA GLY A 178 13.30 12.30 -22.38
C GLY A 178 13.56 13.74 -21.94
N GLU A 179 12.79 14.28 -21.00
CA GLU A 179 12.90 15.68 -20.54
C GLU A 179 12.85 15.82 -19.01
N PRO A 180 13.29 16.96 -18.44
CA PRO A 180 13.11 17.23 -17.01
C PRO A 180 11.63 17.20 -16.61
N GLN A 181 11.33 16.73 -15.39
CA GLN A 181 9.97 16.62 -14.85
C GLN A 181 9.17 17.93 -14.92
N SER A 182 9.85 19.09 -14.82
CA SER A 182 9.25 20.42 -14.90
C SER A 182 8.54 20.71 -16.22
N ASN A 183 8.90 20.01 -17.30
CA ASN A 183 8.30 20.20 -18.62
C ASN A 183 6.91 19.54 -18.73
N GLY A 184 6.50 18.76 -17.71
CA GLY A 184 5.13 18.24 -17.62
C GLY A 184 4.78 17.12 -18.61
N ASN A 185 5.79 16.53 -19.27
CA ASN A 185 5.60 15.49 -20.28
C ASN A 185 5.45 14.07 -19.70
N PHE A 186 5.05 13.96 -18.44
CA PHE A 186 4.75 12.69 -17.78
C PHE A 186 3.29 12.68 -17.32
N TYR A 187 2.51 11.78 -17.90
CA TYR A 187 1.05 11.86 -17.86
C TYR A 187 0.45 10.83 -16.90
N GLN A 188 -0.71 11.17 -16.35
CA GLN A 188 -1.55 10.21 -15.66
C GLN A 188 -2.16 9.23 -16.67
N VAL A 189 -2.45 8.02 -16.20
CA VAL A 189 -2.77 6.88 -17.05
C VAL A 189 -4.06 6.17 -16.63
N GLY A 190 -4.44 5.18 -17.43
CA GLY A 190 -5.59 4.32 -17.19
C GLY A 190 -6.84 4.86 -17.89
N HIS A 191 -7.29 4.16 -18.92
CA HIS A 191 -8.48 4.53 -19.69
C HIS A 191 -9.17 3.29 -20.23
N LEU A 192 -10.38 3.46 -20.77
CA LEU A 192 -11.08 2.42 -21.51
C LEU A 192 -10.72 2.55 -22.99
N SER A 193 -10.31 1.45 -23.62
CA SER A 193 -10.12 1.39 -25.08
C SER A 193 -11.38 0.93 -25.81
N LYS A 194 -12.31 0.30 -25.10
CA LYS A 194 -13.58 -0.20 -25.65
C LYS A 194 -14.62 -0.30 -24.55
N ILE A 195 -15.80 0.27 -24.76
CA ILE A 195 -16.93 0.14 -23.83
C ILE A 195 -17.99 -0.74 -24.48
N VAL A 196 -18.45 -1.77 -23.77
CA VAL A 196 -19.53 -2.66 -24.25
C VAL A 196 -20.67 -2.68 -23.25
N LYS A 197 -21.86 -2.27 -23.69
CA LYS A 197 -23.10 -2.33 -22.93
C LYS A 197 -24.18 -2.98 -23.81
N ASP A 198 -24.89 -3.97 -23.27
CA ASP A 198 -25.96 -4.70 -23.99
C ASP A 198 -25.55 -5.24 -25.38
N GLY A 199 -24.29 -5.63 -25.53
CA GLY A 199 -23.73 -6.15 -26.79
C GLY A 199 -23.38 -5.09 -27.83
N LYS A 200 -23.53 -3.80 -27.52
CA LYS A 200 -23.18 -2.67 -28.39
C LYS A 200 -21.98 -1.89 -27.84
N GLU A 201 -21.21 -1.31 -28.75
CA GLU A 201 -20.09 -0.44 -28.42
C GLU A 201 -20.55 0.99 -28.23
N PHE A 202 -19.99 1.67 -27.23
CA PHE A 202 -20.32 3.06 -26.91
C PHE A 202 -19.03 3.87 -26.73
N GLU A 203 -19.07 5.15 -27.07
CA GLU A 203 -18.01 6.09 -26.71
C GLU A 203 -18.15 6.57 -25.26
N ALA A 204 -19.39 6.75 -24.82
CA ALA A 204 -19.74 7.09 -23.44
C ALA A 204 -21.09 6.47 -23.04
N THR A 205 -21.23 6.12 -21.76
CA THR A 205 -22.42 5.41 -21.26
C THR A 205 -23.50 6.32 -20.68
N GLY A 206 -23.14 7.54 -20.28
CA GLY A 206 -23.94 8.36 -19.36
C GLY A 206 -24.00 7.75 -17.95
N PRO A 207 -24.89 8.27 -17.07
CA PRO A 207 -25.03 7.80 -15.69
C PRO A 207 -25.31 6.29 -15.61
N LEU A 208 -24.63 5.59 -14.70
CA LEU A 208 -24.79 4.15 -14.47
C LEU A 208 -25.19 3.86 -13.02
N GLY A 209 -26.05 2.86 -12.85
CA GLY A 209 -26.29 2.30 -11.52
C GLY A 209 -25.04 1.58 -10.97
N PRO A 210 -24.92 1.36 -9.64
CA PRO A 210 -23.74 0.71 -9.06
C PRO A 210 -23.42 -0.66 -9.64
N VAL A 211 -24.44 -1.53 -9.79
CA VAL A 211 -24.28 -2.88 -10.36
C VAL A 211 -24.00 -2.82 -11.86
N GLU A 212 -24.67 -1.91 -12.55
CA GLU A 212 -24.53 -1.71 -13.98
C GLU A 212 -23.10 -1.27 -14.32
N TYR A 213 -22.54 -0.32 -13.56
CA TYR A 213 -21.16 0.15 -13.67
C TYR A 213 -20.15 -1.01 -13.64
N LEU A 214 -20.28 -1.91 -12.66
CA LEU A 214 -19.42 -3.10 -12.57
C LEU A 214 -19.60 -4.03 -13.77
N SER A 215 -20.85 -4.28 -14.18
CA SER A 215 -21.14 -5.16 -15.32
C SER A 215 -20.64 -4.61 -16.66
N THR A 216 -20.68 -3.28 -16.83
CA THR A 216 -20.17 -2.62 -18.03
C THR A 216 -18.66 -2.66 -18.05
N ILE A 217 -17.97 -2.41 -16.92
CA ILE A 217 -16.51 -2.59 -16.84
C ILE A 217 -16.12 -4.02 -17.16
N GLU A 218 -16.83 -5.03 -16.63
CA GLU A 218 -16.54 -6.44 -16.91
C GLU A 218 -16.53 -6.78 -18.42
N LYS A 219 -17.49 -6.22 -19.16
CA LYS A 219 -17.67 -6.44 -20.60
C LYS A 219 -16.75 -5.59 -21.48
N SER A 220 -16.14 -4.57 -20.90
CA SER A 220 -15.32 -3.57 -21.59
C SER A 220 -13.84 -3.95 -21.59
N THR A 221 -13.01 -3.20 -22.33
CA THR A 221 -11.55 -3.35 -22.33
C THR A 221 -10.91 -2.07 -21.81
N LEU A 222 -10.02 -2.23 -20.84
CA LEU A 222 -9.26 -1.14 -20.22
C LEU A 222 -7.77 -1.28 -20.52
N VAL A 223 -7.08 -0.15 -20.59
CA VAL A 223 -5.64 -0.09 -20.85
C VAL A 223 -4.91 0.13 -19.54
N ARG A 224 -4.18 -0.91 -19.12
CA ARG A 224 -3.27 -0.83 -17.96
C ARG A 224 -1.89 -0.43 -18.43
N PHE A 225 -1.09 0.08 -17.51
CA PHE A 225 0.30 0.41 -17.76
C PHE A 225 1.18 -0.55 -16.98
N ALA A 226 1.87 -1.42 -17.70
CA ALA A 226 2.80 -2.38 -17.12
C ALA A 226 4.22 -1.81 -17.15
N ASN A 227 5.04 -2.20 -16.17
CA ASN A 227 6.40 -1.69 -16.02
C ASN A 227 7.44 -2.69 -16.56
N ALA A 228 8.42 -2.20 -17.33
CA ALA A 228 9.65 -2.90 -17.67
C ALA A 228 10.87 -2.07 -17.25
N LYS A 229 11.75 -2.65 -16.42
CA LYS A 229 13.04 -2.06 -16.04
C LYS A 229 14.18 -2.78 -16.73
N PHE A 230 15.14 -2.04 -17.27
CA PHE A 230 16.35 -2.56 -17.89
C PHE A 230 17.44 -1.49 -17.94
N GLN A 231 18.66 -1.90 -18.26
CA GLN A 231 19.79 -1.00 -18.49
C GLN A 231 20.00 -0.84 -20.00
N HIS A 232 20.24 0.39 -20.47
CA HIS A 232 20.52 0.68 -21.86
C HIS A 232 21.53 1.84 -21.94
N ASP A 233 22.64 1.66 -22.67
CA ASP A 233 23.73 2.64 -22.81
C ASP A 233 24.34 3.18 -21.51
N GLY A 234 24.23 2.38 -20.44
CA GLY A 234 24.67 2.74 -19.09
C GLY A 234 23.69 3.66 -18.34
N GLU A 235 22.48 3.83 -18.87
CA GLU A 235 21.34 4.46 -18.21
C GLU A 235 20.36 3.41 -17.67
N SER A 236 19.78 3.68 -16.51
CA SER A 236 18.71 2.85 -15.97
C SER A 236 17.37 3.32 -16.51
N VAL A 237 16.67 2.49 -17.27
CA VAL A 237 15.40 2.81 -17.92
C VAL A 237 14.25 2.08 -17.24
N SER A 238 13.22 2.82 -16.83
CA SER A 238 11.92 2.28 -16.41
C SER A 238 10.84 2.68 -17.41
N LEU A 239 10.35 1.73 -18.19
CA LEU A 239 9.26 1.94 -19.15
C LEU A 239 7.92 1.53 -18.58
N PHE A 240 6.87 2.29 -18.92
CA PHE A 240 5.48 2.01 -18.63
C PHE A 240 4.70 1.95 -19.94
N TYR A 241 4.36 0.75 -20.38
CA TYR A 241 3.75 0.50 -21.68
C TYR A 241 2.29 0.07 -21.57
N GLN A 242 1.53 0.35 -22.62
CA GLN A 242 0.11 0.08 -22.69
C GLN A 242 -0.19 -1.42 -22.83
N GLN A 243 -1.00 -1.95 -21.93
CA GLN A 243 -1.45 -3.33 -21.90
C GLN A 243 -2.99 -3.39 -21.88
N PRO A 244 -3.63 -3.42 -23.07
CA PRO A 244 -5.06 -3.67 -23.19
C PRO A 244 -5.44 -4.95 -22.47
N THR A 245 -6.37 -4.86 -21.53
CA THR A 245 -6.76 -5.95 -20.64
C THR A 245 -8.28 -6.06 -20.66
N PRO A 246 -8.84 -7.26 -20.96
CA PRO A 246 -10.27 -7.48 -20.85
C PRO A 246 -10.75 -7.20 -19.42
N GLY A 247 -11.86 -6.47 -19.30
CA GLY A 247 -12.45 -6.09 -18.01
C GLY A 247 -12.77 -7.29 -17.13
N LYS A 248 -13.27 -8.37 -17.72
CA LYS A 248 -13.50 -9.66 -17.05
C LYS A 248 -12.23 -10.20 -16.38
N SER A 249 -11.08 -10.07 -17.04
CA SER A 249 -9.80 -10.47 -16.46
C SER A 249 -9.34 -9.46 -15.41
N PHE A 250 -9.55 -8.17 -15.63
CA PHE A 250 -9.19 -7.11 -14.68
C PHE A 250 -9.97 -7.15 -13.36
N MET A 251 -11.25 -7.52 -13.40
CA MET A 251 -12.08 -7.61 -12.20
C MET A 251 -11.89 -8.91 -11.42
N LEU A 252 -11.01 -9.83 -11.87
CA LEU A 252 -10.68 -11.02 -11.10
C LEU A 252 -9.98 -10.62 -9.79
N PRO A 253 -10.39 -11.16 -8.64
CA PRO A 253 -9.70 -10.89 -7.39
C PRO A 253 -8.29 -11.47 -7.42
N GLY A 254 -7.35 -10.76 -6.78
CA GLY A 254 -5.99 -11.26 -6.56
C GLY A 254 -5.08 -11.25 -7.79
N LEU A 255 -5.31 -10.38 -8.77
CA LEU A 255 -4.43 -10.22 -9.94
C LEU A 255 -2.96 -9.98 -9.60
N LYS A 256 -2.68 -9.23 -8.52
CA LYS A 256 -1.32 -9.02 -8.01
C LYS A 256 -0.62 -10.35 -7.70
N TYR A 257 -1.35 -11.31 -7.16
CA TYR A 257 -0.86 -12.65 -6.79
C TYR A 257 -0.97 -13.66 -7.93
N LYS A 258 -1.30 -13.20 -9.15
CA LYS A 258 -1.40 -14.02 -10.36
C LYS A 258 -2.17 -15.33 -10.11
N ILE A 259 -3.36 -15.28 -9.50
CA ILE A 259 -4.11 -16.48 -9.03
C ILE A 259 -4.83 -17.21 -10.19
N GLY A 260 -4.88 -16.60 -11.37
CA GLY A 260 -5.55 -17.14 -12.56
C GLY A 260 -4.77 -18.26 -13.29
N LYS A 261 -5.01 -18.38 -14.60
CA LYS A 261 -4.31 -19.37 -15.47
C LYS A 261 -2.80 -19.06 -15.50
N GLY A 262 -1.96 -20.08 -15.29
CA GLY A 262 -0.51 -19.92 -15.16
C GLY A 262 -0.02 -19.55 -13.74
N SER A 263 -0.89 -19.61 -12.74
CA SER A 263 -0.54 -19.37 -11.33
C SER A 263 0.38 -20.44 -10.76
N SER A 264 1.49 -20.02 -10.17
CA SER A 264 2.35 -20.90 -9.37
C SER A 264 1.66 -21.30 -8.06
N LEU A 265 2.02 -22.44 -7.47
CA LEU A 265 1.53 -22.82 -6.13
C LEU A 265 1.90 -21.75 -5.09
N TRP A 266 3.12 -21.21 -5.16
CA TRP A 266 3.61 -20.17 -4.26
C TRP A 266 2.74 -18.93 -4.25
N SER A 267 2.29 -18.47 -5.42
CA SER A 267 1.49 -17.25 -5.51
C SER A 267 0.07 -17.42 -4.95
N ARG A 268 -0.51 -18.62 -5.04
CA ARG A 268 -1.78 -18.96 -4.37
C ARG A 268 -1.61 -19.04 -2.85
N LEU A 269 -0.53 -19.67 -2.38
CA LEU A 269 -0.22 -19.75 -0.95
C LEU A 269 0.03 -18.37 -0.35
N ASP A 270 0.74 -17.50 -1.07
CA ASP A 270 0.99 -16.13 -0.67
C ASP A 270 -0.31 -15.32 -0.52
N PHE A 271 -1.27 -15.48 -1.44
CA PHE A 271 -2.58 -14.87 -1.31
C PHE A 271 -3.36 -15.37 -0.08
N ILE A 272 -3.38 -16.68 0.15
CA ILE A 272 -4.00 -17.26 1.35
C ILE A 272 -3.32 -16.73 2.62
N SER A 273 -1.99 -16.60 2.60
CA SER A 273 -1.19 -16.05 3.68
C SER A 273 -1.57 -14.59 3.97
N LEU A 274 -1.73 -13.75 2.94
CA LEU A 274 -2.23 -12.38 3.10
C LEU A 274 -3.64 -12.36 3.73
N MET A 275 -4.56 -13.19 3.24
CA MET A 275 -5.94 -13.24 3.77
C MET A 275 -5.95 -13.66 5.24
N LEU A 276 -5.13 -14.64 5.60
CA LEU A 276 -4.95 -15.08 6.97
C LEU A 276 -4.37 -13.96 7.83
N ALA A 277 -3.33 -13.26 7.34
CA ALA A 277 -2.74 -12.11 8.02
C ALA A 277 -3.78 -11.01 8.28
N LEU A 278 -4.58 -10.65 7.26
CA LEU A 278 -5.58 -9.60 7.37
C LEU A 278 -6.67 -9.98 8.38
N PHE A 279 -7.18 -11.21 8.30
CA PHE A 279 -8.25 -11.69 9.19
C PHE A 279 -7.77 -11.82 10.64
N LEU A 280 -6.68 -12.54 10.87
CA LEU A 280 -6.15 -12.82 12.21
C LEU A 280 -5.46 -11.60 12.82
N GLY A 281 -4.73 -10.83 12.02
CA GLY A 281 -3.97 -9.66 12.45
C GLY A 281 -4.87 -8.56 12.99
N THR A 282 -6.00 -8.29 12.31
CA THR A 282 -6.99 -7.28 12.75
C THR A 282 -7.43 -7.49 14.19
N ALA A 283 -7.61 -8.76 14.60
CA ALA A 283 -8.08 -9.11 15.94
C ALA A 283 -7.03 -8.93 17.05
N ALA A 284 -5.75 -8.75 16.70
CA ALA A 284 -4.63 -8.80 17.64
C ALA A 284 -3.73 -7.55 17.63
N LEU A 285 -4.16 -6.47 16.95
CA LEU A 285 -3.44 -5.20 16.90
C LEU A 285 -3.53 -4.46 18.26
N PRO A 286 -2.41 -4.25 18.98
CA PRO A 286 -2.42 -3.70 20.34
C PRO A 286 -3.12 -2.33 20.44
N HIS A 287 -2.92 -1.47 19.45
CA HIS A 287 -3.49 -0.12 19.41
C HIS A 287 -5.03 -0.10 19.27
N ILE A 288 -5.64 -1.21 18.84
CA ILE A 288 -7.09 -1.40 18.81
C ILE A 288 -7.55 -1.98 20.14
N LEU A 289 -6.86 -3.00 20.66
CA LEU A 289 -7.23 -3.68 21.91
C LEU A 289 -7.31 -2.72 23.10
N ILE A 290 -6.32 -1.82 23.23
CA ILE A 290 -6.26 -0.87 24.36
C ILE A 290 -7.50 0.04 24.40
N ARG A 291 -8.12 0.32 23.25
CA ARG A 291 -9.31 1.17 23.18
C ARG A 291 -10.53 0.52 23.81
N TYR A 292 -10.66 -0.81 23.75
CA TYR A 292 -11.76 -1.50 24.41
C TYR A 292 -11.75 -1.32 25.93
N TYR A 293 -10.59 -1.12 26.54
CA TYR A 293 -10.47 -0.88 27.98
C TYR A 293 -10.97 0.50 28.42
N THR A 294 -11.14 1.43 27.48
CA THR A 294 -11.70 2.75 27.76
C THR A 294 -13.24 2.78 27.67
N VAL A 295 -13.86 1.69 27.23
CA VAL A 295 -15.32 1.59 27.10
C VAL A 295 -15.94 1.16 28.43
N ARG A 296 -16.99 1.87 28.86
CA ARG A 296 -17.62 1.72 30.18
C ARG A 296 -18.25 0.34 30.42
N SER A 297 -18.72 -0.34 29.38
CA SER A 297 -19.39 -1.64 29.52
C SER A 297 -19.05 -2.61 28.38
N PRO A 298 -19.05 -3.94 28.62
CA PRO A 298 -18.88 -4.94 27.56
C PRO A 298 -19.97 -4.88 26.48
N LYS A 299 -21.20 -4.45 26.85
CA LYS A 299 -22.31 -4.29 25.91
C LYS A 299 -22.02 -3.16 24.92
N ASP A 300 -21.52 -2.04 25.41
CA ASP A 300 -21.16 -0.89 24.58
C ASP A 300 -19.94 -1.19 23.72
N ALA A 301 -18.97 -1.94 24.25
CA ALA A 301 -17.82 -2.42 23.47
C ALA A 301 -18.26 -3.25 22.26
N ARG A 302 -19.19 -4.21 22.44
CA ARG A 302 -19.74 -5.00 21.32
C ARG A 302 -20.49 -4.14 20.31
N LYS A 303 -21.34 -3.21 20.75
CA LYS A 303 -22.06 -2.30 19.86
C LYS A 303 -21.09 -1.43 19.05
N SER A 304 -20.05 -0.90 19.69
CA SER A 304 -19.00 -0.12 19.04
C SER A 304 -18.26 -0.95 17.98
N THR A 305 -17.96 -2.22 18.27
CA THR A 305 -17.34 -3.13 17.30
C THR A 305 -18.23 -3.37 16.08
N ILE A 306 -19.52 -3.61 16.29
CA ILE A 306 -20.47 -3.83 15.19
C ILE A 306 -20.55 -2.60 14.28
N LEU A 307 -20.67 -1.41 14.86
CA LEU A 307 -20.68 -0.15 14.10
C LEU A 307 -19.37 0.04 13.31
N ALA A 308 -18.23 -0.22 13.94
CA ALA A 308 -16.92 -0.13 13.30
C ALA A 308 -16.80 -1.10 12.12
N ILE A 309 -17.21 -2.37 12.28
CA ILE A 309 -17.19 -3.38 11.21
C ILE A 309 -18.09 -2.94 10.05
N ALA A 310 -19.30 -2.45 10.34
CA ALA A 310 -20.21 -1.96 9.30
C ALA A 310 -19.63 -0.76 8.53
N ALA A 311 -19.03 0.21 9.24
CA ALA A 311 -18.40 1.38 8.63
C ALA A 311 -17.18 1.00 7.77
N ILE A 312 -16.32 0.10 8.25
CA ILE A 312 -15.16 -0.42 7.51
C ILE A 312 -15.63 -1.20 6.27
N GLY A 313 -16.65 -2.05 6.41
CA GLY A 313 -17.23 -2.81 5.30
C GLY A 313 -17.80 -1.88 4.23
N ALA A 314 -18.58 -0.87 4.62
CA ALA A 314 -19.10 0.14 3.71
C ALA A 314 -17.97 0.90 3.00
N PHE A 315 -16.94 1.30 3.73
CA PHE A 315 -15.77 1.96 3.15
C PHE A 315 -15.06 1.08 2.13
N TYR A 316 -14.85 -0.21 2.41
CA TYR A 316 -14.23 -1.13 1.44
C TYR A 316 -15.05 -1.27 0.15
N VAL A 317 -16.38 -1.29 0.24
CA VAL A 317 -17.24 -1.25 -0.95
C VAL A 317 -17.01 0.03 -1.75
N LEU A 318 -16.92 1.20 -1.10
CA LEU A 318 -16.60 2.46 -1.78
C LEU A 318 -15.21 2.44 -2.42
N THR A 319 -14.20 1.85 -1.76
CA THR A 319 -12.84 1.77 -2.32
C THR A 319 -12.77 0.96 -3.61
N LEU A 320 -13.64 -0.03 -3.79
CA LEU A 320 -13.76 -0.76 -5.06
C LEU A 320 -14.14 0.20 -6.20
N TYR A 321 -15.18 1.01 -6.01
CA TYR A 321 -15.61 1.97 -7.03
C TYR A 321 -14.59 3.07 -7.27
N MET A 322 -13.95 3.59 -6.22
CA MET A 322 -12.88 4.58 -6.36
C MET A 322 -11.67 4.00 -7.12
N GLY A 323 -11.27 2.76 -6.84
CA GLY A 323 -10.16 2.10 -7.53
C GLY A 323 -10.46 1.82 -9.01
N LEU A 324 -11.65 1.31 -9.32
CA LEU A 324 -12.11 1.11 -10.69
C LEU A 324 -12.25 2.44 -11.44
N GLY A 325 -12.84 3.45 -10.79
CA GLY A 325 -12.96 4.81 -11.31
C GLY A 325 -11.60 5.43 -11.63
N ALA A 326 -10.63 5.29 -10.73
CA ALA A 326 -9.28 5.78 -10.96
C ALA A 326 -8.62 5.14 -12.20
N ALA A 327 -8.82 3.82 -12.36
CA ALA A 327 -8.25 3.04 -13.45
C ALA A 327 -8.81 3.37 -14.85
N VAL A 328 -9.98 4.01 -14.93
CA VAL A 328 -10.65 4.33 -16.21
C VAL A 328 -10.76 5.82 -16.51
N ASN A 329 -10.54 6.69 -15.51
CA ASN A 329 -10.65 8.15 -15.64
C ASN A 329 -9.31 8.87 -15.85
N GLY A 330 -8.27 8.17 -16.30
CA GLY A 330 -6.98 8.79 -16.61
C GLY A 330 -6.26 9.40 -15.42
N SER A 331 -6.55 8.93 -14.20
CA SER A 331 -6.09 9.57 -12.95
C SER A 331 -5.02 8.77 -12.20
N MET A 332 -4.61 7.62 -12.73
CA MET A 332 -3.58 6.79 -12.11
C MET A 332 -2.20 7.39 -12.33
N ASP A 333 -1.40 7.42 -11.28
CA ASP A 333 0.03 7.70 -11.36
C ASP A 333 0.80 6.37 -11.42
N VAL A 334 1.71 6.24 -12.38
CA VAL A 334 2.55 5.06 -12.57
C VAL A 334 3.68 4.97 -11.56
N GLU A 335 4.08 6.09 -10.94
CA GLU A 335 5.08 6.13 -9.86
C GLU A 335 4.47 5.75 -8.51
N SER A 336 3.23 6.18 -8.24
CA SER A 336 2.53 5.87 -6.98
C SER A 336 1.07 5.47 -7.18
N SER A 337 0.84 4.17 -7.03
CA SER A 337 -0.52 3.61 -6.87
C SER A 337 -1.24 4.05 -5.59
N ASN A 338 -0.54 4.67 -4.63
CA ASN A 338 -1.14 5.11 -3.36
C ASN A 338 -2.02 6.35 -3.54
N MET A 339 -1.86 7.08 -4.66
CA MET A 339 -2.55 8.34 -4.94
C MET A 339 -3.83 8.20 -5.78
N ALA A 340 -4.29 6.97 -6.03
CA ALA A 340 -5.45 6.73 -6.90
C ALA A 340 -6.70 7.53 -6.51
N ALA A 341 -7.09 7.54 -5.22
CA ALA A 341 -8.28 8.27 -4.78
C ALA A 341 -8.11 9.80 -4.77
N PRO A 342 -7.02 10.38 -4.22
CA PRO A 342 -6.77 11.82 -4.34
C PRO A 342 -6.69 12.30 -5.78
N LEU A 343 -5.98 11.59 -6.67
CA LEU A 343 -5.84 12.02 -8.06
C LEU A 343 -7.14 11.89 -8.82
N LEU A 344 -7.96 10.87 -8.55
CA LEU A 344 -9.33 10.80 -9.07
C LEU A 344 -10.17 11.98 -8.60
N ALA A 345 -10.03 12.40 -7.33
CA ALA A 345 -10.71 13.58 -6.82
C ALA A 345 -10.22 14.88 -7.48
N ARG A 346 -8.92 14.98 -7.79
CA ARG A 346 -8.32 16.10 -8.53
C ARG A 346 -8.87 16.21 -9.93
N ALA A 347 -9.03 15.07 -10.57
CA ALA A 347 -9.67 14.92 -11.85
C ALA A 347 -11.06 15.61 -11.84
N ILE A 348 -11.84 15.37 -10.79
CA ILE A 348 -13.19 15.93 -10.65
C ILE A 348 -13.18 17.43 -10.34
N GLY A 349 -12.26 17.88 -9.48
CA GLY A 349 -12.08 19.29 -9.18
C GLY A 349 -11.21 19.57 -7.96
N ALA A 350 -10.62 20.76 -7.94
CA ALA A 350 -9.66 21.18 -6.91
C ALA A 350 -10.23 21.17 -5.48
N VAL A 351 -11.53 21.48 -5.31
CA VAL A 351 -12.18 21.50 -3.98
C VAL A 351 -12.26 20.09 -3.39
N LEU A 352 -12.69 19.10 -4.18
CA LEU A 352 -12.82 17.72 -3.71
C LEU A 352 -11.44 17.11 -3.44
N PHE A 353 -10.47 17.38 -4.31
CA PHE A 353 -9.06 17.02 -4.08
C PHE A 353 -8.51 17.58 -2.78
N SER A 354 -8.71 18.88 -2.54
CA SER A 354 -8.21 19.55 -1.34
C SER A 354 -8.88 18.98 -0.08
N ALA A 355 -10.19 18.74 -0.13
CA ALA A 355 -10.93 18.14 0.99
C ALA A 355 -10.47 16.72 1.30
N ILE A 356 -10.39 15.83 0.29
CA ILE A 356 -9.96 14.45 0.47
C ILE A 356 -8.50 14.39 0.95
N SER A 357 -7.62 15.19 0.34
CA SER A 357 -6.21 15.25 0.73
C SER A 357 -6.02 15.79 2.15
N ALA A 358 -6.75 16.84 2.55
CA ALA A 358 -6.69 17.37 3.91
C ALA A 358 -7.17 16.34 4.93
N VAL A 359 -8.23 15.59 4.64
CA VAL A 359 -8.75 14.55 5.53
C VAL A 359 -7.81 13.35 5.60
N ALA A 360 -7.26 12.93 4.47
CA ALA A 360 -6.26 11.86 4.41
C ALA A 360 -5.01 12.25 5.21
N PHE A 361 -4.48 13.45 5.01
CA PHE A 361 -3.35 14.02 5.75
C PHE A 361 -3.64 14.09 7.25
N ALA A 362 -4.80 14.63 7.64
CA ALA A 362 -5.20 14.72 9.04
C ALA A 362 -5.41 13.34 9.67
N THR A 363 -5.81 12.33 8.90
CA THR A 363 -5.96 10.95 9.34
C THR A 363 -4.60 10.32 9.59
N ILE A 364 -3.64 10.48 8.66
CA ILE A 364 -2.25 10.03 8.83
C ILE A 364 -1.62 10.65 10.08
N LEU A 365 -1.72 11.98 10.26
CA LEU A 365 -1.21 12.63 11.46
C LEU A 365 -1.80 12.02 12.74
N GLY A 366 -3.10 11.74 12.74
CA GLY A 366 -3.82 11.17 13.88
C GLY A 366 -3.45 9.72 14.19
N THR A 367 -3.29 8.87 13.17
CA THR A 367 -2.90 7.46 13.32
C THR A 367 -1.45 7.33 13.74
N VAL A 368 -0.54 8.07 13.10
CA VAL A 368 0.89 8.08 13.42
C VAL A 368 1.10 8.55 14.86
N SER A 369 0.48 9.67 15.27
CA SER A 369 0.58 10.15 16.64
C SER A 369 0.12 9.09 17.65
N GLY A 370 -1.01 8.43 17.38
CA GLY A 370 -1.54 7.37 18.24
C GLY A 370 -0.62 6.14 18.35
N LEU A 371 0.01 5.73 17.24
CA LEU A 371 0.94 4.62 17.20
C LEU A 371 2.26 4.93 17.91
N ILE A 372 2.80 6.15 17.74
CA ILE A 372 3.99 6.60 18.46
C ILE A 372 3.72 6.65 19.95
N VAL A 373 2.56 7.16 20.37
CA VAL A 373 2.19 7.16 21.79
C VAL A 373 2.09 5.74 22.32
N ALA A 374 1.43 4.83 21.60
CA ALA A 374 1.34 3.42 22.00
C ALA A 374 2.71 2.75 22.13
N ALA A 375 3.61 2.99 21.16
CA ALA A 375 5.00 2.50 21.20
C ALA A 375 5.79 3.10 22.37
N SER A 376 5.63 4.40 22.61
CA SER A 376 6.28 5.09 23.72
C SER A 376 5.80 4.59 25.08
N GLY A 377 4.50 4.27 25.20
CA GLY A 377 3.91 3.66 26.39
C GLY A 377 4.46 2.25 26.65
N ALA A 378 4.58 1.44 25.60
CA ALA A 378 5.21 0.12 25.68
C ALA A 378 6.68 0.19 26.14
N ILE A 379 7.42 1.22 25.72
CA ILE A 379 8.82 1.42 26.15
C ILE A 379 8.87 1.95 27.59
N ALA A 380 8.15 3.04 27.90
CA ALA A 380 8.26 3.72 29.18
C ALA A 380 7.61 2.93 30.32
N HIS A 381 6.40 2.42 30.12
CA HIS A 381 5.65 1.70 31.15
C HIS A 381 5.98 0.20 31.16
N ASP A 382 5.82 -0.50 30.03
CA ASP A 382 5.97 -1.96 30.05
C ASP A 382 7.44 -2.41 30.16
N PHE A 383 8.35 -1.77 29.41
CA PHE A 383 9.75 -2.15 29.41
C PHE A 383 10.55 -1.51 30.56
N ILE A 384 10.51 -0.19 30.73
CA ILE A 384 11.37 0.48 31.71
C ILE A 384 10.80 0.42 33.12
N ASP A 385 9.52 0.72 33.31
CA ASP A 385 8.91 0.73 34.65
C ASP A 385 8.64 -0.69 35.16
N VAL A 386 7.88 -1.50 34.40
CA VAL A 386 7.45 -2.84 34.85
C VAL A 386 8.57 -3.88 34.72
N TYR A 387 9.25 -3.95 33.58
CA TYR A 387 10.27 -5.00 33.35
C TYR A 387 11.62 -4.70 34.02
N LEU A 388 12.17 -3.49 33.85
CA LEU A 388 13.43 -3.07 34.49
C LEU A 388 13.27 -2.68 35.97
N LYS A 389 12.04 -2.56 36.49
CA LYS A 389 11.75 -2.18 37.89
C LYS A 389 12.46 -0.91 38.32
N LYS A 390 12.45 0.11 37.47
CA LYS A 390 13.06 1.41 37.83
C LYS A 390 12.19 2.25 38.78
N ASP A 391 11.00 1.78 39.15
CA ASP A 391 10.02 2.48 40.02
C ASP A 391 9.98 3.98 39.70
N LEU A 392 9.70 4.28 38.42
CA LEU A 392 9.83 5.65 37.94
C LEU A 392 8.72 6.51 38.56
N ASN A 393 9.08 7.67 39.10
CA ASN A 393 8.12 8.71 39.45
C ASN A 393 7.36 9.19 38.19
N ASP A 394 6.14 9.68 38.35
CA ASP A 394 5.24 10.06 37.24
C ASP A 394 5.88 11.10 36.30
N ASN A 395 6.62 12.07 36.83
CA ASN A 395 7.37 13.04 36.02
C ASN A 395 8.46 12.36 35.17
N SER A 396 9.18 11.39 35.73
CA SER A 396 10.22 10.63 35.02
C SER A 396 9.60 9.71 33.97
N LYS A 397 8.42 9.12 34.23
CA LYS A 397 7.67 8.32 33.25
C LYS A 397 7.29 9.14 32.02
N VAL A 398 6.77 10.34 32.23
CA VAL A 398 6.42 11.26 31.14
C VAL A 398 7.67 11.65 30.35
N TYR A 399 8.78 11.98 31.03
CA TYR A 399 10.03 12.32 30.35
C TYR A 399 10.55 11.16 29.47
N VAL A 400 10.66 9.96 30.03
CA VAL A 400 11.08 8.75 29.31
C VAL A 400 10.14 8.44 28.14
N GLY A 401 8.83 8.58 28.34
CA GLY A 401 7.83 8.44 27.27
C GLY A 401 8.07 9.43 26.13
N LYS A 402 8.36 10.70 26.42
CA LYS A 402 8.67 11.72 25.40
C LYS A 402 9.95 11.39 24.63
N VAL A 403 11.01 10.94 25.29
CA VAL A 403 12.27 10.52 24.64
C VAL A 403 12.06 9.28 23.75
N ALA A 404 11.26 8.31 24.23
CA ALA A 404 10.88 7.14 23.44
C ALA A 404 10.06 7.53 22.21
N ALA A 405 9.08 8.45 22.36
CA ALA A 405 8.29 8.96 21.25
C ALA A 405 9.14 9.68 20.19
N LEU A 406 10.11 10.49 20.62
CA LEU A 406 11.10 11.13 19.73
C LEU A 406 11.89 10.09 18.93
N SER A 407 12.40 9.06 19.62
CA SER A 407 13.22 8.01 19.00
C SER A 407 12.42 7.19 17.98
N VAL A 408 11.20 6.79 18.33
CA VAL A 408 10.30 6.05 17.44
C VAL A 408 9.85 6.92 16.26
N GLY A 409 9.58 8.21 16.49
CA GLY A 409 9.27 9.17 15.44
C GLY A 409 10.40 9.34 14.42
N LEU A 410 11.64 9.55 14.90
CA LEU A 410 12.82 9.65 14.03
C LEU A 410 13.04 8.37 13.23
N LEU A 411 12.91 7.20 13.86
CA LEU A 411 13.00 5.92 13.16
C LEU A 411 11.92 5.79 12.08
N SER A 412 10.69 6.22 12.35
CA SER A 412 9.61 6.17 11.37
C SER A 412 9.85 7.05 10.15
N ILE A 413 10.47 8.23 10.33
CA ILE A 413 10.87 9.13 9.23
C ILE A 413 11.91 8.45 8.35
N LEU A 414 12.96 7.87 8.95
CA LEU A 414 14.00 7.15 8.21
C LEU A 414 13.44 5.98 7.41
N LEU A 415 12.59 5.16 8.03
CA LEU A 415 11.96 4.03 7.34
C LEU A 415 10.98 4.49 6.26
N GLY A 416 10.20 5.55 6.50
CA GLY A 416 9.32 6.13 5.49
C GLY A 416 10.06 6.56 4.22
N MET A 417 11.23 7.19 4.37
CA MET A 417 12.09 7.55 3.24
C MET A 417 12.68 6.31 2.54
N ALA A 418 13.11 5.30 3.30
CA ALA A 418 13.72 4.09 2.75
C ALA A 418 12.75 3.25 1.89
N PHE A 419 11.47 3.23 2.28
CA PHE A 419 10.40 2.48 1.63
C PHE A 419 9.55 3.31 0.64
N LYS A 420 10.06 4.46 0.19
CA LYS A 420 9.44 5.24 -0.91
C LYS A 420 9.20 4.35 -2.14
N GLY A 421 8.03 4.51 -2.76
CA GLY A 421 7.64 3.79 -3.98
C GLY A 421 7.08 2.38 -3.73
N VAL A 422 7.09 1.89 -2.49
CA VAL A 422 6.42 0.65 -2.13
C VAL A 422 4.93 0.91 -1.91
N ASN A 423 4.09 0.02 -2.44
CA ASN A 423 2.65 0.11 -2.25
C ASN A 423 2.28 0.00 -0.76
N VAL A 424 1.50 0.96 -0.28
CA VAL A 424 1.12 1.08 1.14
C VAL A 424 0.31 -0.13 1.60
N SER A 425 -0.58 -0.68 0.78
CA SER A 425 -1.36 -1.88 1.13
C SER A 425 -0.47 -3.11 1.34
N PHE A 426 0.69 -3.17 0.67
CA PHE A 426 1.67 -4.21 0.88
C PHE A 426 2.39 -4.08 2.23
N LEU A 427 2.89 -2.87 2.53
CA LEU A 427 3.55 -2.56 3.80
C LEU A 427 2.63 -2.80 5.00
N VAL A 428 1.35 -2.46 4.87
CA VAL A 428 0.33 -2.74 5.90
C VAL A 428 0.21 -4.25 6.16
N GLY A 429 0.29 -5.08 5.11
CA GLY A 429 0.25 -6.54 5.24
C GLY A 429 1.29 -7.10 6.23
N TRP A 430 2.49 -6.51 6.29
CA TRP A 430 3.54 -6.92 7.23
C TRP A 430 3.14 -6.74 8.69
N ALA A 431 2.63 -5.56 9.04
CA ALA A 431 2.23 -5.28 10.42
C ALA A 431 1.10 -6.20 10.87
N PHE A 432 0.16 -6.51 9.98
CA PHE A 432 -0.93 -7.46 10.24
C PHE A 432 -0.41 -8.89 10.39
N ALA A 433 0.54 -9.31 9.55
CA ALA A 433 1.09 -10.66 9.64
C ALA A 433 1.93 -10.88 10.90
N ILE A 434 2.70 -9.88 11.34
CA ILE A 434 3.42 -9.91 12.61
C ILE A 434 2.42 -9.97 13.77
N ALA A 435 1.38 -9.13 13.77
CA ALA A 435 0.35 -9.13 14.80
C ALA A 435 -0.42 -10.47 14.86
N ALA A 436 -0.79 -11.01 13.70
CA ALA A 436 -1.43 -12.31 13.57
C ALA A 436 -0.57 -13.40 14.21
N SER A 437 0.74 -13.38 13.99
CA SER A 437 1.64 -14.46 14.39
C SER A 437 2.12 -14.33 15.83
N ALA A 438 2.44 -13.13 16.28
CA ALA A 438 3.00 -12.89 17.62
C ALA A 438 1.90 -12.79 18.70
N ASN A 439 0.86 -12.01 18.45
CA ASN A 439 -0.08 -11.63 19.51
C ASN A 439 -1.30 -12.54 19.58
N LEU A 440 -1.88 -12.92 18.44
CA LEU A 440 -3.14 -13.67 18.44
C LEU A 440 -3.02 -15.04 19.13
N PRO A 441 -2.01 -15.89 18.86
CA PRO A 441 -1.87 -17.19 19.52
C PRO A 441 -1.76 -17.05 21.03
N ALA A 442 -0.96 -16.08 21.49
CA ALA A 442 -0.80 -15.77 22.91
C ALA A 442 -2.13 -15.40 23.56
N ILE A 443 -2.93 -14.52 22.94
CA ILE A 443 -4.25 -14.11 23.45
C ILE A 443 -5.22 -15.29 23.48
N LEU A 444 -5.32 -16.07 22.38
CA LEU A 444 -6.26 -17.19 22.29
C LEU A 444 -5.96 -18.27 23.33
N PHE A 445 -4.71 -18.68 23.48
CA PHE A 445 -4.34 -19.69 24.47
C PHE A 445 -4.45 -19.16 25.89
N LEU A 446 -4.18 -17.87 26.14
CA LEU A 446 -4.38 -17.27 27.45
C LEU A 446 -5.86 -17.27 27.85
N LEU A 447 -6.78 -17.04 26.92
CA LEU A 447 -8.22 -16.97 27.18
C LEU A 447 -8.92 -18.33 27.21
N PHE A 448 -8.58 -19.22 26.27
CA PHE A 448 -9.34 -20.46 26.04
C PHE A 448 -8.62 -21.73 26.49
N TRP A 449 -7.31 -21.70 26.73
CA TRP A 449 -6.54 -22.89 27.06
C TRP A 449 -6.06 -22.87 28.52
N LYS A 450 -6.64 -23.76 29.34
CA LYS A 450 -6.39 -23.79 30.79
C LYS A 450 -4.94 -24.14 31.18
N LYS A 451 -4.23 -24.91 30.33
CA LYS A 451 -2.85 -25.36 30.61
C LYS A 451 -1.79 -24.35 30.16
N THR A 452 -2.17 -23.17 29.68
CA THR A 452 -1.23 -22.18 29.15
C THR A 452 -0.28 -21.71 30.24
N SER A 453 1.02 -21.67 29.93
CA SER A 453 2.04 -21.19 30.86
C SER A 453 2.64 -19.85 30.43
N ALA A 454 3.18 -19.12 31.40
CA ALA A 454 3.77 -17.80 31.14
C ALA A 454 4.99 -17.88 30.21
N LYS A 455 5.82 -18.93 30.36
CA LYS A 455 6.97 -19.18 29.49
C LYS A 455 6.53 -19.55 28.08
N ALA A 456 5.47 -20.35 27.93
CA ALA A 456 4.93 -20.72 26.62
C ALA A 456 4.41 -19.52 25.84
N ILE A 457 3.74 -18.57 26.51
CA ILE A 457 3.30 -17.31 25.90
C ILE A 457 4.51 -16.51 25.39
N ALA A 458 5.54 -16.33 26.22
CA ALA A 458 6.72 -15.57 25.83
C ALA A 458 7.45 -16.20 24.62
N TYR A 459 7.65 -17.52 24.62
CA TYR A 459 8.26 -18.22 23.48
C TYR A 459 7.42 -18.12 22.21
N SER A 460 6.10 -18.23 22.31
CA SER A 460 5.19 -18.10 21.17
C SER A 460 5.27 -16.71 20.53
N ILE A 461 5.29 -15.65 21.34
CA ILE A 461 5.46 -14.28 20.85
C ILE A 461 6.80 -14.13 20.13
N VAL A 462 7.90 -14.59 20.73
CA VAL A 462 9.24 -14.52 20.13
C VAL A 462 9.31 -15.29 18.82
N VAL A 463 8.82 -16.53 18.78
CA VAL A 463 8.80 -17.34 17.55
C VAL A 463 7.93 -16.67 16.48
N GLY A 464 6.77 -16.13 16.84
CA GLY A 464 5.89 -15.39 15.94
C GLY A 464 6.59 -14.17 15.32
N ILE A 465 7.28 -13.36 16.12
CA ILE A 465 8.06 -12.19 15.65
C ILE A 465 9.21 -12.65 14.75
N VAL A 466 10.07 -13.55 15.23
CA VAL A 466 11.29 -13.94 14.50
C VAL A 466 10.95 -14.62 13.19
N SER A 467 9.98 -15.56 13.18
CA SER A 467 9.59 -16.25 11.95
C SER A 467 8.91 -15.32 10.95
N SER A 468 8.05 -14.40 11.40
CA SER A 468 7.40 -13.44 10.50
C SER A 468 8.39 -12.43 9.91
N LEU A 469 9.29 -11.88 10.73
CA LEU A 469 10.33 -10.97 10.27
C LEU A 469 11.33 -11.66 9.33
N ALA A 470 11.75 -12.88 9.63
CA ALA A 470 12.64 -13.63 8.76
C ALA A 470 12.05 -13.75 7.35
N ILE A 471 10.80 -14.23 7.24
CA ILE A 471 10.12 -14.40 5.96
C ILE A 471 9.89 -13.05 5.25
N ILE A 472 9.53 -11.98 5.98
CA ILE A 472 9.37 -10.65 5.37
C ILE A 472 10.70 -10.15 4.80
N LEU A 473 11.78 -10.22 5.58
CA LEU A 473 13.09 -9.71 5.18
C LEU A 473 13.74 -10.56 4.09
N THR A 474 13.32 -11.83 3.94
CA THR A 474 13.76 -12.74 2.87
C THR A 474 12.82 -12.84 1.68
N SER A 475 11.87 -11.93 1.56
CA SER A 475 10.90 -11.92 0.47
C SER A 475 11.48 -11.38 -0.85
N PRO A 476 10.89 -11.73 -2.01
CA PRO A 476 11.31 -11.21 -3.32
C PRO A 476 11.30 -9.68 -3.40
N THR A 477 10.29 -9.03 -2.81
CA THR A 477 10.22 -7.57 -2.75
C THR A 477 11.38 -6.95 -1.95
N MET A 478 11.83 -7.61 -0.87
CA MET A 478 13.01 -7.16 -0.13
C MET A 478 14.31 -7.43 -0.88
N TRP A 479 14.40 -8.54 -1.62
CA TRP A 479 15.52 -8.84 -2.51
C TRP A 479 15.72 -7.76 -3.57
N ASP A 480 14.64 -7.34 -4.25
CA ASP A 480 14.65 -6.20 -5.18
C ASP A 480 15.25 -4.97 -4.50
N ARG A 481 14.85 -4.75 -3.24
CA ARG A 481 15.27 -3.57 -2.49
C ARG A 481 16.71 -3.61 -2.02
N TYR A 482 17.27 -4.80 -1.82
CA TYR A 482 18.70 -5.00 -1.60
C TYR A 482 19.54 -4.87 -2.88
N GLY A 483 18.90 -4.65 -4.04
CA GLY A 483 19.57 -4.58 -5.35
C GLY A 483 19.88 -5.95 -5.94
N LEU A 484 19.24 -7.01 -5.45
CA LEU A 484 19.39 -8.40 -5.92
C LEU A 484 18.22 -8.77 -6.83
N ASP A 485 18.42 -9.76 -7.70
CA ASP A 485 17.33 -10.28 -8.56
C ASP A 485 16.25 -10.95 -7.68
N PRO A 486 14.97 -10.50 -7.75
CA PRO A 486 13.86 -11.12 -7.02
C PRO A 486 13.68 -12.60 -7.31
N ALA A 487 14.11 -13.10 -8.47
CA ALA A 487 14.05 -14.52 -8.81
C ALA A 487 15.02 -15.38 -7.97
N GLY A 488 16.07 -14.77 -7.42
CA GLY A 488 17.04 -15.41 -6.54
C GLY A 488 16.67 -15.36 -5.05
N ALA A 489 15.44 -14.96 -4.71
CA ALA A 489 14.97 -14.94 -3.33
C ALA A 489 14.91 -16.35 -2.72
N ILE A 490 15.24 -16.45 -1.42
CA ILE A 490 15.25 -17.73 -0.67
C ILE A 490 13.88 -18.44 -0.77
N HIS A 491 12.81 -17.66 -0.81
CA HIS A 491 11.45 -18.15 -1.03
C HIS A 491 10.62 -17.16 -1.84
N HIS A 492 9.50 -17.64 -2.37
CA HIS A 492 8.59 -16.86 -3.21
C HIS A 492 7.37 -16.29 -2.44
N LEU A 493 7.35 -16.41 -1.11
CA LEU A 493 6.32 -15.84 -0.25
C LEU A 493 6.63 -14.39 0.09
N GLU A 494 5.62 -13.52 0.04
CA GLU A 494 5.71 -12.14 0.49
C GLU A 494 5.04 -11.95 1.86
N ASN A 495 4.04 -12.78 2.16
CA ASN A 495 3.25 -12.73 3.37
C ASN A 495 3.60 -13.92 4.26
N PRO A 496 3.96 -13.70 5.53
CA PRO A 496 4.48 -14.78 6.36
C PRO A 496 3.44 -15.55 7.15
N ALA A 497 2.20 -15.05 7.28
CA ALA A 497 1.23 -15.54 8.25
C ALA A 497 0.89 -17.03 8.09
N LEU A 498 0.86 -17.55 6.86
CA LEU A 498 0.59 -18.98 6.61
C LEU A 498 1.58 -19.92 7.32
N ILE A 499 2.82 -19.48 7.53
CA ILE A 499 3.87 -20.27 8.20
C ILE A 499 4.06 -19.80 9.64
N SER A 500 4.23 -18.50 9.84
CA SER A 500 4.57 -17.90 11.14
C SER A 500 3.44 -18.03 12.18
N PHE A 501 2.17 -17.94 11.78
CA PHE A 501 1.04 -18.13 12.72
C PHE A 501 0.94 -19.58 13.23
N PRO A 502 0.90 -20.62 12.37
CA PRO A 502 0.90 -22.00 12.85
C PRO A 502 2.13 -22.35 13.71
N LEU A 503 3.32 -21.85 13.35
CA LEU A 503 4.53 -22.06 14.16
C LEU A 503 4.38 -21.48 15.57
N ALA A 504 3.81 -20.28 15.71
CA ALA A 504 3.56 -19.68 17.02
C ALA A 504 2.50 -20.45 17.82
N VAL A 505 1.45 -20.98 17.16
CA VAL A 505 0.42 -21.83 17.77
C VAL A 505 1.01 -23.17 18.25
N ILE A 506 1.83 -23.82 17.42
CA ILE A 506 2.52 -25.06 17.78
C ILE A 506 3.47 -24.81 18.96
N THR A 507 4.21 -23.70 18.93
CA THR A 507 5.14 -23.32 19.98
C THR A 507 4.43 -23.15 21.32
N ILE A 508 3.32 -22.40 21.37
CA ILE A 508 2.58 -22.21 22.62
C ILE A 508 1.98 -23.52 23.12
N TYR A 509 1.49 -24.37 22.21
CA TYR A 509 0.95 -25.68 22.56
C TYR A 509 2.03 -26.57 23.19
N ILE A 510 3.15 -26.80 22.51
CA ILE A 510 4.25 -27.65 22.98
C ILE A 510 4.86 -27.09 24.27
N CYS A 511 5.19 -25.80 24.30
CA CYS A 511 5.81 -25.17 25.47
C CYS A 511 4.89 -25.15 26.70
N SER A 512 3.56 -25.14 26.51
CA SER A 512 2.62 -25.23 27.63
C SER A 512 2.67 -26.59 28.32
N TYR A 513 3.05 -27.65 27.59
CA TYR A 513 3.28 -28.98 28.17
C TYR A 513 4.69 -29.14 28.75
N LEU A 514 5.72 -28.59 28.08
CA LEU A 514 7.10 -28.67 28.54
C LEU A 514 7.36 -27.81 29.79
N TYR A 515 6.69 -26.66 29.88
CA TYR A 515 6.79 -25.73 31.00
C TYR A 515 5.40 -25.52 31.60
N PRO A 516 4.83 -26.50 32.32
CA PRO A 516 3.51 -26.38 32.89
C PRO A 516 3.43 -25.22 33.89
N LYS A 517 2.22 -24.67 34.04
CA LYS A 517 1.93 -23.61 35.01
C LYS A 517 2.28 -24.11 36.41
N GLU A 518 3.26 -23.49 37.06
CA GLU A 518 3.55 -23.75 38.47
C GLU A 518 2.23 -23.55 39.24
N LYS A 519 1.79 -24.61 39.94
CA LYS A 519 0.68 -24.48 40.88
C LYS A 519 1.15 -23.49 41.93
N VAL A 520 0.46 -22.36 42.04
CA VAL A 520 0.61 -21.47 43.19
C VAL A 520 0.27 -22.33 44.40
N ALA A 521 1.29 -22.64 45.21
CA ALA A 521 1.16 -23.40 46.45
C ALA A 521 0.39 -22.60 47.49
#